data_AF-A0A699THF6-F1
#
_entry.id   AF-A0A699THF6-F1
#
_cell.length_a   1.000
_cell.length_b   1.000
_cell.length_c   1.000
_cell.angle_alpha   90.00
_cell.angle_beta   90.00
_cell.angle_gamma   90.00
#
_symmetry.space_group_name_H-M   'P 1'
#
loop_
_entity.id
_entity.type
_entity.pdbx_description
1 polymer ?
#
loop_
_entity_poly.entity_id
_entity_poly.type
_entity_poly.pdbx_seq_one_letter_code
_entity_poly.pdbx_strand_id
1 'polypeptide(L)'
;PMVEKSKLDEDKEGKAVDPSHYRDADHAGCQDTRRSTSGSVQFLGERLISWSSKRQKSAAISSTEAEYIALSGCCAQILWMRSQLLDYGLAFNNIPMYCDNKSAIALC
;
A
#
# COMPACT_ATOMS: atom_id res chain seq x y z
N PRO A 1 19.28 17.27 14.57
CA PRO A 1 19.01 16.75 15.93
C PRO A 1 18.36 15.37 15.86
N MET A 2 19.02 14.34 16.41
CA MET A 2 18.47 12.97 16.46
C MET A 2 17.25 12.96 17.38
N VAL A 3 16.07 12.72 16.83
CA VAL A 3 14.82 12.61 17.59
C VAL A 3 14.82 11.27 18.32
N GLU A 4 14.41 11.30 19.58
CA GLU A 4 14.29 10.13 20.47
C GLU A 4 13.33 9.09 19.88
N LYS A 5 13.68 7.79 19.89
CA LYS A 5 12.93 6.71 19.21
C LYS A 5 11.44 6.69 19.56
N SER A 6 11.09 6.90 20.82
CA SER A 6 9.71 6.94 21.31
C SER A 6 8.85 8.00 20.62
N LYS A 7 9.43 9.13 20.19
CA LYS A 7 8.71 10.22 19.51
C LYS A 7 8.41 9.98 18.04
N LEU A 8 9.03 8.96 17.41
CA LEU A 8 8.74 8.59 16.02
C LEU A 8 7.62 7.56 15.91
N ASP A 9 7.50 6.69 16.92
CA ASP A 9 6.45 5.68 17.05
C ASP A 9 5.16 6.24 17.64
N GLU A 10 5.19 7.49 18.11
CA GLU A 10 4.08 8.18 18.74
C GLU A 10 3.65 9.39 17.90
N ASP A 11 2.34 9.55 17.70
CA ASP A 11 1.79 10.81 17.21
C ASP A 11 1.99 11.93 18.26
N LYS A 12 1.54 13.16 17.95
CA LYS A 12 1.67 14.29 18.90
C LYS A 12 0.90 14.06 20.22
N GLU A 13 0.09 13.00 20.31
CA GLU A 13 -0.74 12.62 21.45
C GLU A 13 -0.24 11.34 22.17
N GLY A 14 0.88 10.74 21.75
CA GLY A 14 1.43 9.54 22.41
C GLY A 14 0.85 8.22 21.90
N LYS A 15 0.19 8.22 20.74
CA LYS A 15 -0.48 7.03 20.18
C LYS A 15 0.43 6.29 19.21
N ALA A 16 0.47 4.95 19.32
CA ALA A 16 1.22 4.07 18.43
C ALA A 16 0.84 4.33 16.97
N VAL A 17 1.83 4.65 16.15
CA VAL A 17 1.61 5.03 14.75
C VAL A 17 1.64 3.79 13.86
N ASP A 18 0.47 3.16 13.69
CA ASP A 18 0.35 1.95 12.86
C ASP A 18 0.28 2.29 11.35
N PRO A 19 1.09 1.63 10.50
CA PRO A 19 1.02 1.81 9.05
C PRO A 19 -0.21 1.10 8.46
N SER A 20 -0.96 1.80 7.60
CA SER A 20 -2.13 1.25 6.90
C SER A 20 -1.99 1.42 5.39
N HIS A 21 -2.30 0.37 4.63
CA HIS A 21 -2.16 0.38 3.17
C HIS A 21 -3.49 0.09 2.50
N TYR A 22 -3.91 0.94 1.58
CA TYR A 22 -5.11 0.76 0.76
C TYR A 22 -4.70 0.57 -0.69
N ARG A 23 -5.30 -0.41 -1.36
CA ARG A 23 -5.17 -0.62 -2.80
C ARG A 23 -6.53 -0.74 -3.46
N ASP A 24 -6.54 -0.28 -4.71
CA ASP A 24 -7.68 -0.33 -5.61
C ASP A 24 -7.13 -0.53 -7.03
N ALA A 25 -7.89 -1.15 -7.91
CA ALA A 25 -7.57 -1.22 -9.32
C ALA A 25 -8.82 -1.14 -10.17
N ASP A 26 -8.82 -0.21 -11.14
CA ASP A 26 -9.88 -0.20 -12.15
C ASP A 26 -9.72 -1.39 -13.11
N HIS A 27 -10.83 -1.89 -13.68
CA HIS A 27 -10.76 -2.87 -14.76
C HIS A 27 -10.91 -2.17 -16.11
N ALA A 28 -9.88 -2.28 -16.94
CA ALA A 28 -9.88 -1.80 -18.33
C ALA A 28 -10.32 -0.32 -18.49
N GLY A 29 -9.93 0.53 -17.53
CA GLY A 29 -10.28 1.96 -17.50
C GLY A 29 -9.72 2.77 -18.68
N CYS A 30 -8.62 2.32 -19.30
CA CYS A 30 -8.08 2.97 -20.50
C CYS A 30 -8.78 2.46 -21.77
N GLN A 31 -9.51 3.33 -22.49
CA GLN A 31 -10.23 2.96 -23.72
C GLN A 31 -9.29 2.44 -24.84
N ASP A 32 -8.11 3.05 -25.00
CA ASP A 32 -7.19 2.70 -26.09
C ASP A 32 -6.45 1.38 -25.87
N THR A 33 -6.07 1.10 -24.61
CA THR A 33 -5.20 -0.05 -24.29
C THR A 33 -5.89 -1.15 -23.49
N ARG A 34 -7.11 -0.89 -23.00
CA ARG A 34 -7.88 -1.75 -22.08
C ARG A 34 -7.08 -2.17 -20.84
N ARG A 35 -6.04 -1.41 -20.49
CA ARG A 35 -5.22 -1.64 -19.31
C ARG A 35 -5.87 -1.05 -18.08
N SER A 36 -5.75 -1.80 -16.99
CA SER A 36 -6.15 -1.40 -15.65
C SER A 36 -5.19 -0.35 -15.07
N THR A 37 -5.70 0.47 -14.17
CA THR A 37 -4.96 1.45 -13.38
C THR A 37 -5.01 1.02 -11.93
N SER A 38 -3.85 0.71 -11.35
CA SER A 38 -3.75 0.41 -9.93
C SER A 38 -3.54 1.70 -9.14
N GLY A 39 -4.43 1.95 -8.19
CA GLY A 39 -4.34 2.99 -7.18
C GLY A 39 -3.78 2.46 -5.87
N SER A 40 -3.10 3.33 -5.14
CA SER A 40 -2.60 3.01 -3.82
C SER A 40 -2.45 4.19 -2.91
N VAL A 41 -2.70 3.95 -1.63
CA VAL A 41 -2.59 4.95 -0.59
C VAL A 41 -1.92 4.32 0.64
N GLN A 42 -0.92 4.99 1.20
CA GLN A 42 -0.14 4.53 2.34
C GLN A 42 -0.21 5.57 3.46
N PHE A 43 -0.70 5.13 4.60
CA PHE A 43 -0.82 5.93 5.80
C PHE A 43 0.15 5.42 6.87
N LEU A 44 0.59 6.33 7.73
CA LEU A 44 1.29 6.04 8.97
C LEU A 44 0.54 6.77 10.08
N GLY A 45 -0.25 6.03 10.86
CA GLY A 45 -1.31 6.59 11.69
C GLY A 45 -2.34 7.32 10.81
N GLU A 46 -2.65 8.57 11.15
CA GLU A 46 -3.60 9.40 10.39
C GLU A 46 -2.95 10.20 9.25
N ARG A 47 -1.63 10.04 9.03
CA ARG A 47 -0.89 10.85 8.05
C ARG A 47 -0.67 10.08 6.76
N LEU A 48 -1.07 10.69 5.64
CA LEU A 48 -0.75 10.18 4.30
C LEU A 48 0.74 10.37 4.02
N ILE A 49 1.47 9.27 3.82
CA ILE A 49 2.91 9.30 3.48
C ILE A 49 3.12 9.22 1.98
N SER A 50 2.36 8.36 1.30
CA SER A 50 2.55 8.12 -0.12
C SER A 50 1.25 7.71 -0.78
N TRP A 51 1.11 8.14 -2.03
CA TRP A 51 0.05 7.70 -2.91
C TRP A 51 0.64 7.41 -4.28
N SER A 52 0.03 6.51 -5.02
CA SER A 52 0.40 6.27 -6.41
C SER A 52 -0.83 5.88 -7.21
N SER A 53 -0.87 6.32 -8.46
CA SER A 53 -1.82 5.83 -9.45
C SER A 53 -1.02 5.48 -10.69
N LYS A 54 -1.02 4.19 -11.04
CA LYS A 54 -0.15 3.67 -12.11
C LYS A 54 -0.92 2.73 -13.00
N ARG A 55 -0.85 2.99 -14.30
CA ARG A 55 -1.36 2.05 -15.31
C ARG A 55 -0.55 0.76 -15.30
N GLN A 56 -1.24 -0.37 -15.23
CA GLN A 56 -0.63 -1.69 -15.26
C GLN A 56 0.09 -1.91 -16.59
N LYS A 57 1.18 -2.70 -16.56
CA LYS A 57 1.97 -3.01 -17.76
C LYS A 57 1.24 -4.02 -18.66
N SER A 58 0.50 -4.94 -18.04
CA SER A 58 -0.34 -5.92 -18.73
C SER A 58 -1.81 -5.46 -18.71
N ALA A 59 -2.61 -5.97 -19.65
CA ALA A 59 -4.05 -5.87 -19.59
C ALA A 59 -4.58 -7.04 -18.75
N ALA A 60 -5.36 -6.74 -17.71
CA ALA A 60 -6.00 -7.76 -16.90
C ALA A 60 -7.29 -8.25 -17.59
N ILE A 61 -7.55 -9.55 -17.53
CA ILE A 61 -8.71 -10.18 -18.17
C ILE A 61 -9.95 -10.06 -17.27
N SER A 62 -9.77 -9.85 -15.96
CA SER A 62 -10.83 -9.63 -14.97
C SER A 62 -10.46 -8.55 -13.96
N SER A 63 -11.46 -8.02 -13.22
CA SER A 63 -11.22 -7.12 -12.07
C SER A 63 -10.40 -7.80 -10.98
N THR A 64 -10.68 -9.07 -10.68
CA THR A 64 -9.91 -9.86 -9.71
C THR A 64 -8.43 -9.95 -10.06
N GLU A 65 -8.11 -10.18 -11.35
CA GLU A 65 -6.73 -10.21 -11.81
C GLU A 65 -6.08 -8.82 -11.74
N ALA A 66 -6.81 -7.76 -12.10
CA ALA A 66 -6.33 -6.39 -11.99
C ALA A 66 -5.96 -6.05 -10.54
N GLU A 67 -6.83 -6.38 -9.60
CA GLU A 67 -6.59 -6.13 -8.18
C GLU A 67 -5.49 -7.02 -7.62
N TYR A 68 -5.40 -8.28 -8.01
CA TYR A 68 -4.28 -9.15 -7.64
C TYR A 68 -2.93 -8.58 -8.12
N ILE A 69 -2.87 -8.08 -9.36
CA ILE A 69 -1.67 -7.39 -9.87
C ILE A 69 -1.36 -6.14 -9.02
N ALA A 70 -2.37 -5.36 -8.63
CA ALA A 70 -2.20 -4.18 -7.78
C ALA A 70 -1.71 -4.54 -6.36
N LEU A 71 -2.24 -5.61 -5.76
CA LEU A 71 -1.83 -6.17 -4.47
C LEU A 71 -0.36 -6.62 -4.52
N SER A 72 0.04 -7.33 -5.58
CA SER A 72 1.43 -7.79 -5.74
C SER A 72 2.43 -6.62 -5.77
N GLY A 73 2.08 -5.52 -6.46
CA GLY A 73 2.88 -4.30 -6.45
C GLY A 73 2.91 -3.60 -5.10
N CYS A 74 1.81 -3.70 -4.33
CA CYS A 74 1.74 -3.20 -2.96
C CYS A 74 2.69 -3.92 -2.02
N CYS A 75 2.76 -5.25 -2.09
CA CYS A 75 3.65 -6.05 -1.26
C CYS A 75 5.10 -5.59 -1.39
N ALA A 76 5.57 -5.33 -2.61
CA ALA A 76 6.91 -4.79 -2.86
C ALA A 76 7.10 -3.42 -2.21
N GLN A 77 6.10 -2.53 -2.29
CA GLN A 77 6.15 -1.21 -1.67
C GLN A 77 6.15 -1.27 -0.14
N ILE A 78 5.36 -2.17 0.45
CA ILE A 78 5.33 -2.41 1.90
C ILE A 78 6.68 -2.95 2.38
N LEU A 79 7.25 -3.92 1.68
CA LEU A 79 8.57 -4.48 2.00
C LEU A 79 9.66 -3.40 1.93
N TRP A 80 9.62 -2.56 0.90
CA TRP A 80 10.55 -1.44 0.77
C TRP A 80 10.39 -0.43 1.93
N MET A 81 9.16 -0.01 2.25
CA MET A 81 8.91 0.89 3.39
C MET A 81 9.34 0.26 4.71
N ARG A 82 9.06 -1.02 4.93
CA ARG A 82 9.51 -1.74 6.13
C ARG A 82 11.02 -1.72 6.24
N SER A 83 11.76 -1.93 5.14
CA SER A 83 13.22 -1.82 5.14
C SER A 83 13.68 -0.41 5.53
N GLN A 84 13.06 0.63 4.95
CA GLN A 84 13.41 2.02 5.29
C GLN A 84 13.12 2.35 6.75
N LEU A 85 11.98 1.91 7.28
CA LEU A 85 11.59 2.13 8.67
C LEU A 85 12.53 1.38 9.63
N LEU A 86 12.98 0.18 9.26
CA LEU A 86 13.99 -0.57 10.01
C LEU A 86 15.33 0.17 10.08
N ASP A 87 15.75 0.84 9.00
CA ASP A 87 16.98 1.67 8.99
C ASP A 87 16.86 2.85 9.97
N TYR A 88 15.65 3.39 10.18
CA TYR A 88 15.35 4.38 11.20
C TYR A 88 15.14 3.80 12.61
N GLY A 89 15.19 2.47 12.75
CA GLY A 89 15.00 1.76 14.01
C GLY A 89 13.56 1.51 14.42
N LEU A 90 12.59 1.69 13.50
CA LEU A 90 11.17 1.41 13.70
C LEU A 90 10.82 0.04 13.09
N ALA A 91 10.39 -0.90 13.92
CA ALA A 91 10.13 -2.27 13.51
C ALA A 91 8.62 -2.57 13.46
N PHE A 92 8.02 -2.48 12.28
CA PHE A 92 6.63 -2.87 12.05
C PHE A 92 6.55 -4.33 11.59
N ASN A 93 6.01 -5.20 12.45
CA ASN A 93 5.90 -6.63 12.15
C ASN A 93 4.65 -6.98 11.36
N ASN A 94 3.54 -6.27 11.60
CA ASN A 94 2.27 -6.50 10.95
C ASN A 94 1.78 -5.19 10.32
N ILE A 95 1.55 -5.20 9.01
CA ILE A 95 1.13 -4.02 8.25
C ILE A 95 -0.17 -4.41 7.55
N PRO A 96 -1.34 -3.94 8.02
CA PRO A 96 -2.61 -4.26 7.38
C PRO A 96 -2.67 -3.68 5.96
N MET A 97 -3.13 -4.51 5.05
CA MET A 97 -3.44 -4.14 3.67
C MET A 97 -4.95 -4.30 3.44
N TYR A 98 -5.56 -3.29 2.85
CA TYR A 98 -6.98 -3.22 2.55
C TYR A 98 -7.21 -3.20 1.03
N CYS A 99 -8.14 -4.02 0.59
CA CYS A 99 -8.61 -4.16 -0.78
C CYS A 99 -10.12 -4.47 -0.71
N ASP A 100 -10.90 -3.95 -1.64
CA ASP A 100 -12.35 -4.06 -1.67
C ASP A 100 -12.83 -5.38 -2.31
N ASN A 101 -11.99 -6.03 -3.12
CA ASN A 101 -12.33 -7.29 -3.77
C ASN A 101 -11.92 -8.53 -2.98
N LYS A 102 -12.93 -9.17 -2.41
CA LYS A 102 -12.80 -10.43 -1.66
C LYS A 102 -12.20 -11.57 -2.50
N SER A 103 -12.44 -11.60 -3.80
CA SER A 103 -11.87 -12.64 -4.68
C SER A 103 -10.37 -12.48 -4.85
N ALA A 104 -9.87 -11.24 -4.89
CA ALA A 104 -8.44 -10.98 -4.96
C ALA A 104 -7.74 -11.35 -3.64
N ILE A 105 -8.40 -11.06 -2.50
CA ILE A 105 -7.93 -11.45 -1.16
C ILE A 105 -7.86 -12.98 -1.03
N ALA A 106 -8.85 -13.71 -1.56
CA ALA A 106 -8.88 -15.17 -1.49
C ALA A 106 -7.80 -15.87 -2.35
N LEU A 107 -7.17 -15.14 -3.28
CA LEU A 107 -6.06 -15.65 -4.10
C LEU A 107 -4.68 -15.44 -3.44
N CYS A 108 -4.59 -14.58 -2.43
CA CYS A 108 -3.38 -14.34 -1.66
C CYS A 108 -3.21 -15.37 -0.53
#